data_AF-A0A2W2E968-F1
#
_entry.id   AF-A0A2W2E968-F1
#
_cell.length_a   1.000
_cell.length_b   1.000
_cell.length_c   1.000
_cell.angle_alpha   90.00
_cell.angle_beta   90.00
_cell.angle_gamma   90.00
#
_symmetry.space_group_name_H-M   'P 1'
#
loop_
_entity.id
_entity.type
_entity.pdbx_description
1 polymer ?
#
loop_
_entity_poly.entity_id
_entity_poly.type
_entity_poly.pdbx_seq_one_letter_code
_entity_poly.pdbx_strand_id
1 'polypeptide(L)'
;MRHGKYPFIVGFLAAPVALYTTFVIGPYLQAFYLAMTNWRGVAANPTFIGLDNFRRLLQDEVFWKAVRHHGLLLLAMPLITIAIALIFAFLLNVGGGARSGAMA
;
A
#
# COMPACT_ATOMS: atom_id res chain seq x y z
N MET A 1 -37.46 -20.53 -0.64
CA MET A 1 -36.63 -19.91 -1.71
C MET A 1 -35.52 -19.07 -1.08
N ARG A 2 -34.34 -19.65 -0.80
CA ARG A 2 -33.24 -18.95 -0.08
C ARG A 2 -31.82 -19.26 -0.61
N HIS A 3 -31.66 -19.65 -1.88
CA HIS A 3 -30.37 -20.11 -2.43
C HIS A 3 -29.74 -19.21 -3.52
N GLY A 4 -30.23 -17.99 -3.74
CA GLY A 4 -29.77 -17.13 -4.85
C GLY A 4 -28.60 -16.17 -4.56
N LYS A 5 -28.15 -16.02 -3.30
CA LYS A 5 -27.21 -14.95 -2.93
C LYS A 5 -25.74 -15.31 -3.19
N TYR A 6 -25.31 -16.49 -2.74
CA TYR A 6 -23.93 -16.95 -2.88
C TYR A 6 -23.46 -17.16 -4.33
N PRO A 7 -24.21 -17.82 -5.24
CA PRO A 7 -23.74 -17.98 -6.62
C PRO A 7 -23.63 -16.64 -7.36
N PHE A 8 -24.50 -15.68 -7.05
CA PHE A 8 -24.43 -14.32 -7.60
C PHE A 8 -23.19 -13.57 -7.08
N ILE A 9 -22.93 -13.61 -5.78
CA ILE A 9 -21.74 -12.99 -5.17
C ILE A 9 -20.46 -13.61 -5.72
N VAL A 10 -20.39 -14.94 -5.80
CA VAL A 10 -19.22 -15.65 -6.33
C VAL A 10 -19.01 -15.32 -7.80
N GLY A 11 -20.06 -15.32 -8.63
CA GLY A 11 -19.94 -14.94 -10.04
C GLY A 11 -19.47 -13.49 -10.24
N PHE A 12 -19.98 -12.55 -9.44
CA PHE A 12 -19.59 -11.15 -9.50
C PHE A 12 -18.16 -10.90 -9.00
N LEU A 13 -17.74 -11.61 -7.94
CA LEU A 13 -16.40 -11.45 -7.37
C LEU A 13 -15.33 -12.30 -8.06
N ALA A 14 -15.70 -13.35 -8.79
CA ALA A 14 -14.74 -14.25 -9.41
C ALA A 14 -13.76 -13.50 -10.34
N ALA A 15 -14.28 -12.64 -11.22
CA ALA A 15 -13.45 -11.87 -12.14
C ALA A 15 -12.50 -10.87 -11.44
N PRO A 16 -12.97 -9.94 -10.57
CA PRO A 16 -12.08 -9.00 -9.90
C PRO A 16 -11.10 -9.69 -8.95
N VAL A 17 -11.50 -10.77 -8.26
CA VAL A 17 -10.59 -11.54 -7.40
C VAL A 17 -9.52 -12.25 -8.24
N ALA A 18 -9.90 -12.90 -9.35
CA ALA A 18 -8.93 -13.55 -10.23
C ALA A 18 -7.90 -12.55 -10.79
N LEU A 19 -8.35 -11.37 -11.21
CA LEU A 19 -7.46 -10.29 -11.67
C LEU A 19 -6.54 -9.82 -10.54
N TYR A 20 -7.08 -9.55 -9.35
CA TYR A 20 -6.29 -9.09 -8.20
C TYR A 20 -5.24 -10.14 -7.79
N THR A 21 -5.64 -11.41 -7.68
CA THR A 21 -4.71 -12.48 -7.31
C THR A 21 -3.61 -12.65 -8.36
N THR A 22 -3.94 -12.59 -9.65
CA THR A 22 -2.97 -12.80 -10.72
C THR A 22 -2.01 -11.64 -10.86
N PHE A 23 -2.52 -10.41 -10.86
CA PHE A 23 -1.73 -9.22 -11.20
C PHE A 23 -1.21 -8.42 -10.00
N VAL A 24 -1.73 -8.67 -8.79
CA VAL A 24 -1.24 -8.03 -7.56
C VAL A 24 -0.54 -9.04 -6.67
N ILE A 25 -1.23 -10.11 -6.28
CA ILE A 25 -0.66 -11.12 -5.37
C ILE A 25 0.45 -11.93 -6.07
N GLY A 26 0.27 -12.30 -7.33
CA GLY A 26 1.26 -13.03 -8.12
C GLY A 26 2.65 -12.38 -8.11
N PRO A 27 2.78 -11.11 -8.54
CA PRO A 27 4.05 -10.38 -8.49
C PRO A 27 4.62 -10.23 -7.06
N TYR A 28 3.78 -10.07 -6.03
CA TYR A 28 4.26 -10.02 -4.64
C TYR A 28 4.85 -11.35 -4.18
N LEU A 29 4.21 -12.47 -4.51
CA LEU A 29 4.76 -13.80 -4.22
C LEU A 29 6.07 -14.02 -4.96
N GLN A 30 6.15 -13.60 -6.23
CA GLN A 30 7.40 -13.65 -7.00
C GLN A 30 8.50 -12.80 -6.37
N ALA A 31 8.19 -11.57 -5.96
CA ALA A 31 9.15 -10.68 -5.29
C ALA A 31 9.64 -11.29 -3.97
N PHE A 32 8.75 -11.90 -3.19
CA PHE A 32 9.11 -12.58 -1.95
C PHE A 32 10.01 -13.79 -2.20
N TYR A 33 9.71 -14.61 -3.21
CA TYR A 33 10.57 -15.71 -3.62
C TYR A 33 11.96 -15.20 -4.05
N LEU A 34 12.01 -14.16 -4.89
CA LEU A 34 13.26 -13.57 -5.36
C LEU A 34 14.07 -12.97 -4.21
N ALA A 35 13.44 -12.39 -3.19
CA ALA A 35 14.12 -11.89 -1.99
C ALA A 35 14.86 -12.99 -1.21
N MET A 36 14.45 -14.26 -1.34
CA MET A 36 15.13 -15.42 -0.78
C MET A 36 16.16 -16.05 -1.73
N THR A 37 16.40 -15.44 -2.88
CA THR A 37 17.40 -15.88 -3.85
C THR A 37 18.57 -14.91 -3.95
N ASN A 38 19.74 -15.41 -4.32
CA ASN A 38 20.86 -14.58 -4.75
C ASN A 38 20.69 -14.29 -6.24
N TRP A 39 19.94 -13.23 -6.54
CA TRP A 39 19.67 -12.77 -7.89
C TRP A 39 20.09 -11.33 -8.07
N ARG A 40 21.01 -11.10 -9.02
CA ARG A 40 21.48 -9.74 -9.38
C ARG A 40 20.72 -9.14 -10.58
N GLY A 41 19.57 -9.71 -10.95
CA GLY A 41 18.73 -9.25 -12.06
C GLY A 41 19.18 -9.67 -13.48
N VAL A 42 20.39 -10.22 -13.61
CA VAL A 42 20.98 -10.59 -14.93
C VAL A 42 21.10 -12.11 -15.13
N ALA A 43 21.20 -12.88 -14.03
CA ALA A 43 21.36 -14.32 -14.10
C ALA A 43 20.03 -15.00 -14.49
N ALA A 44 20.08 -15.92 -15.47
CA ALA A 44 18.91 -16.68 -15.91
C ALA A 44 18.36 -17.63 -14.84
N ASN A 45 19.22 -18.13 -13.95
CA ASN A 45 18.84 -18.99 -12.83
C ASN A 45 19.28 -18.39 -11.49
N PRO A 46 18.35 -17.75 -10.74
CA PRO A 46 18.63 -17.29 -9.38
C PRO A 46 18.87 -18.48 -8.45
N THR A 47 19.88 -18.39 -7.58
CA THR A 47 20.18 -19.45 -6.61
C THR A 47 19.41 -19.21 -5.32
N PHE A 48 18.65 -20.21 -4.84
CA PHE A 48 17.90 -20.08 -3.59
C PHE A 48 18.86 -20.13 -2.39
N ILE A 49 18.84 -19.10 -1.56
CA ILE A 49 19.72 -18.94 -0.38
C ILE A 49 18.92 -18.78 0.93
N GLY A 50 17.60 -19.02 0.87
CA GLY A 50 16.72 -18.88 2.03
C GLY A 50 16.72 -17.46 2.59
N LEU A 51 16.92 -17.33 3.91
CA LEU A 51 16.80 -16.06 4.62
C LEU A 51 18.11 -15.27 4.76
N ASP A 52 19.18 -15.68 4.08
CA ASP A 52 20.50 -15.06 4.24
C ASP A 52 20.53 -13.58 3.83
N ASN A 53 19.76 -13.20 2.81
CA ASN A 53 19.60 -11.78 2.45
C ASN A 53 19.02 -10.96 3.60
N PHE A 54 18.00 -11.49 4.29
CA PHE A 54 17.38 -10.80 5.43
C PHE A 54 18.33 -10.68 6.61
N ARG A 55 19.13 -11.72 6.92
CA ARG A 55 20.16 -11.65 7.97
C ARG A 55 21.20 -10.56 7.69
N ARG A 56 21.68 -10.46 6.45
CA ARG A 56 22.61 -9.40 6.02
C ARG A 56 21.98 -8.02 6.14
N LEU A 57 20.73 -7.88 5.69
CA LEU A 57 19.99 -6.62 5.72
C LEU A 57 19.77 -6.10 7.15
N LEU A 58 19.46 -7.00 8.09
CA LEU A 58 19.27 -6.65 9.50
C LEU A 58 20.54 -6.14 10.19
N GLN A 59 21.71 -6.48 9.67
CA GLN A 59 23.02 -6.02 10.18
C GLN A 59 23.56 -4.80 9.41
N ASP A 60 22.86 -4.35 8.37
CA ASP A 60 23.31 -3.26 7.51
C ASP A 60 22.87 -1.89 8.08
N GLU A 61 23.84 -1.07 8.49
CA GLU A 61 23.60 0.28 9.00
C GLU A 61 22.99 1.22 7.94
N VAL A 62 23.34 1.03 6.66
CA VAL A 62 22.80 1.84 5.56
C VAL A 62 21.32 1.52 5.38
N PHE A 63 20.94 0.25 5.48
CA PHE A 63 19.54 -0.16 5.46
C PHE A 63 18.75 0.50 6.59
N TRP A 64 19.21 0.42 7.84
CA TRP A 64 18.51 1.04 8.97
C TRP A 64 18.43 2.55 8.88
N LYS A 65 19.49 3.19 8.36
CA LYS A 65 19.47 4.62 8.05
C LYS A 65 18.37 4.91 7.02
N ALA A 66 18.31 4.16 5.92
CA ALA A 66 17.27 4.34 4.90
C ALA A 66 15.86 4.12 5.46
N VAL A 67 15.65 3.07 6.25
CA VAL A 67 14.37 2.76 6.92
C VAL A 67 13.92 3.91 7.83
N ARG A 68 14.84 4.47 8.62
CA ARG A 68 14.52 5.62 9.50
C ARG A 68 14.12 6.86 8.69
N HIS A 69 14.86 7.19 7.64
CA HIS A 69 14.49 8.33 6.78
C HIS A 69 13.13 8.11 6.11
N HIS A 70 12.89 6.90 5.60
CA HIS A 70 11.62 6.56 4.99
C HIS A 70 10.47 6.59 6.00
N GLY A 71 10.66 6.05 7.20
CA GLY A 71 9.68 6.09 8.29
C GLY A 71 9.35 7.52 8.75
N LEU A 72 10.36 8.40 8.82
CA LEU A 72 10.15 9.82 9.10
C LEU A 72 9.27 10.48 8.03
N LEU A 73 9.55 10.25 6.74
CA LEU A 73 8.75 10.79 5.65
C LEU A 73 7.32 10.21 5.64
N LEU A 74 7.19 8.90 5.89
CA LEU A 74 5.91 8.20 5.92
C LEU A 74 4.97 8.75 7.00
N LEU A 75 5.50 9.22 8.13
CA LEU A 75 4.71 9.87 9.18
C LEU A 75 4.55 11.38 8.96
N ALA A 76 5.65 12.08 8.66
CA ALA A 76 5.63 13.54 8.57
C ALA A 76 4.76 14.03 7.40
N MET A 77 4.85 13.40 6.22
CA MET A 77 4.15 13.87 5.02
C MET A 77 2.62 13.79 5.16
N PRO A 78 2.01 12.68 5.60
CA PRO A 78 0.57 12.63 5.82
C PRO A 78 0.11 13.58 6.92
N LEU A 79 0.85 13.70 8.03
CA LEU A 79 0.48 14.61 9.11
C LEU A 79 0.42 16.07 8.65
N ILE A 80 1.45 16.52 7.91
CA ILE A 80 1.48 17.87 7.33
C ILE A 80 0.32 18.04 6.34
N THR A 81 0.12 17.08 5.44
CA THR A 81 -0.96 17.12 4.45
C THR A 81 -2.33 17.21 5.10
N ILE A 82 -2.60 16.39 6.12
CA ILE A 82 -3.86 16.37 6.87
C ILE A 82 -4.05 17.68 7.63
N ALA A 83 -3.01 18.19 8.31
CA ALA A 83 -3.10 19.45 9.03
C ALA A 83 -3.47 20.62 8.10
N ILE A 84 -2.80 20.72 6.94
CA ILE A 84 -3.10 21.73 5.93
C ILE A 84 -4.51 21.54 5.35
N ALA A 85 -4.90 20.31 5.03
CA ALA A 85 -6.23 20.00 4.52
C ALA A 85 -7.33 20.41 5.52
N LEU A 86 -7.12 20.17 6.82
CA LEU A 86 -8.06 20.57 7.87
C LEU A 86 -8.14 22.09 8.05
N ILE A 87 -7.02 22.80 7.94
CA ILE A 87 -7.01 24.28 7.93
C ILE A 87 -7.86 24.80 6.78
N PHE A 88 -7.66 24.28 5.56
CA PHE A 88 -8.47 24.70 4.41
C PHE A 88 -9.94 24.31 4.55
N ALA A 89 -10.23 23.11 5.04
CA ALA A 89 -11.60 22.68 5.31
C ALA A 89 -12.30 23.61 6.30
N PHE A 90 -11.62 24.02 7.38
CA PHE A 90 -12.15 24.96 8.37
C PHE A 90 -12.42 26.34 7.75
N LEU A 91 -11.47 26.90 7.00
CA LEU A 91 -11.62 28.21 6.35
C LEU A 91 -12.80 28.21 5.35
N LEU A 92 -12.96 27.15 4.56
CA LEU A 92 -14.10 26.99 3.64
C LEU A 92 -15.43 26.87 4.39
N ASN A 93 -15.45 26.10 5.47
CA ASN A 93 -16.66 25.88 6.27
C ASN A 93 -17.13 27.19 6.94
N VAL A 94 -16.21 27.98 7.49
CA VAL A 94 -16.53 29.26 8.13
C VAL A 94 -16.85 30.35 7.10
N GLY A 95 -16.11 30.40 5.98
CA GLY A 95 -16.33 31.40 4.92
C GLY A 95 -17.56 31.16 4.04
N GLY A 96 -18.03 29.91 3.91
CA GLY A 96 -19.19 29.54 3.09
C GLY A 96 -20.55 29.68 3.78
N GLY A 97 -20.59 29.79 5.12
CA GLY A 97 -21.83 29.76 5.91
C GLY A 97 -22.63 31.06 5.96
N ALA A 98 -22.04 32.20 5.60
CA ALA A 98 -22.68 33.51 5.82
C ALA A 98 -23.77 33.88 4.80
N ARG A 99 -24.02 33.08 3.75
CA ARG A 99 -25.04 33.37 2.72
C ARG A 99 -26.24 32.44 2.69
N SER A 100 -26.26 31.36 3.47
CA SER A 100 -27.39 30.41 3.46
C SER A 100 -28.40 30.64 4.61
N GLY A 101 -28.08 31.46 5.61
CA GLY A 101 -28.95 31.74 6.76
C GLY A 101 -29.77 33.04 6.68
N ALA A 102 -29.63 33.82 5.61
CA ALA A 102 -30.32 35.11 5.43
C ALA A 102 -31.52 35.05 4.46
N MET A 103 -31.93 33.85 4.05
CA MET A 103 -33.04 33.59 3.12
C MET A 103 -34.01 32.54 3.73
N ALA A 104 -34.39 32.72 4.99
CA ALA A 104 -35.51 32.03 5.63
C ALA A 104 -36.25 33.01 6.54
#